data_AF-A0A1W9WHP2-F1
#
_entry.id   AF-A0A1W9WHP2-F1
#
_cell.length_a   1.000
_cell.length_b   1.000
_cell.length_c   1.000
_cell.angle_alpha   90.00
_cell.angle_beta   90.00
_cell.angle_gamma   90.00
#
_symmetry.space_group_name_H-M   'P 1'
#
loop_
_entity.id
_entity.type
_entity.pdbx_description
1 polymer ?
#
loop_
_entity_poly.entity_id
_entity_poly.type
_entity_poly.pdbx_seq_one_letter_code
_entity_poly.pdbx_strand_id
1 'polypeptide(L)'
;MRLKNLSEAFMTTAIMTIIIDGEATEVEMKALSNQLASLDVFRKYHGSNIQPLWDKTIKQITKTFRKNNIADISFNKTEIDMLISAIKSVLNMPLRETVYLMALELAYSDGLVEQESYLLEQLRDGC
;
A
#
# COMPACT_ATOMS: atom_id res chain seq x y z
N MET A 1 13.95 2.62 2.26
CA MET A 1 13.22 3.41 1.23
C MET A 1 12.92 4.80 1.80
N ARG A 2 12.88 5.87 0.99
CA ARG A 2 12.43 7.19 1.45
C ARG A 2 11.19 7.63 0.66
N LEU A 3 10.07 7.76 1.35
CA LEU A 3 8.83 8.30 0.81
C LEU A 3 8.87 9.83 0.88
N LYS A 4 8.35 10.51 -0.15
CA LYS A 4 8.47 11.97 -0.30
C LYS A 4 7.19 12.73 0.07
N ASN A 5 6.03 12.07 -0.01
CA ASN A 5 4.73 12.70 0.21
C ASN A 5 3.68 11.69 0.66
N LEU A 6 2.55 12.21 1.12
CA LEU A 6 1.42 11.42 1.60
C LEU A 6 0.91 10.44 0.54
N SER A 7 0.77 10.86 -0.73
CA SER A 7 0.27 9.99 -1.81
C SER A 7 1.17 8.76 -2.02
N GLU A 8 2.49 8.91 -1.91
CA GLU A 8 3.43 7.78 -1.99
C GLU A 8 3.27 6.83 -0.78
N ALA A 9 2.97 7.34 0.41
CA ALA A 9 2.75 6.51 1.59
C ALA A 9 1.46 5.69 1.48
N PHE A 10 0.34 6.33 1.13
CA PHE A 10 -0.93 5.65 0.86
C PHE A 10 -0.78 4.62 -0.26
N MET A 11 -0.15 4.99 -1.38
CA MET A 11 0.06 4.07 -2.50
C MET A 11 0.97 2.89 -2.12
N THR A 12 2.01 3.13 -1.30
CA THR A 12 2.87 2.04 -0.81
C THR A 12 2.07 1.06 0.03
N THR A 13 1.21 1.55 0.95
CA THR A 13 0.35 0.66 1.73
C THR A 13 -0.63 -0.12 0.87
N ALA A 14 -1.28 0.55 -0.09
CA ALA A 14 -2.18 -0.12 -1.02
C ALA A 14 -1.49 -1.24 -1.80
N ILE A 15 -0.34 -0.93 -2.41
CA ILE A 15 0.47 -1.92 -3.12
C ILE A 15 0.84 -3.05 -2.19
N MET A 16 1.36 -2.76 -1.00
CA MET A 16 1.71 -3.78 -0.02
C MET A 16 0.53 -4.65 0.34
N THR A 17 -0.68 -4.12 0.44
CA THR A 17 -1.85 -4.91 0.80
C THR A 17 -2.20 -5.87 -0.33
N ILE A 18 -2.30 -5.32 -1.54
CA ILE A 18 -2.72 -6.07 -2.73
C ILE A 18 -1.72 -7.16 -3.10
N ILE A 19 -0.42 -6.87 -3.11
CA ILE A 19 0.57 -7.79 -3.68
C ILE A 19 1.19 -8.75 -2.67
N ILE A 20 0.81 -8.69 -1.38
CA ILE A 20 1.52 -9.45 -0.34
C ILE A 20 1.34 -10.96 -0.48
N ASP A 21 0.22 -11.37 -1.08
CA ASP A 21 -0.11 -12.75 -1.40
C ASP A 21 0.48 -13.22 -2.74
N GLY A 22 1.07 -12.30 -3.51
CA GLY A 22 1.73 -12.54 -4.79
C GLY A 22 0.85 -12.27 -6.02
N GLU A 23 -0.40 -11.87 -5.84
CA GLU A 23 -1.32 -11.58 -6.94
C GLU A 23 -1.87 -10.15 -6.82
N ALA A 24 -2.60 -9.69 -7.83
CA ALA A 24 -3.31 -8.42 -7.78
C ALA A 24 -4.57 -8.60 -8.60
N THR A 25 -5.72 -8.68 -7.95
CA THR A 25 -6.98 -8.99 -8.59
C THR A 25 -7.65 -7.73 -9.15
N GLU A 26 -8.51 -7.90 -10.16
CA GLU A 26 -9.32 -6.79 -10.67
C GLU A 26 -10.25 -6.20 -9.59
N VAL A 27 -10.67 -7.02 -8.62
CA VAL A 27 -11.54 -6.62 -7.50
C VAL A 27 -10.79 -5.66 -6.58
N GLU A 28 -9.57 -6.02 -6.17
CA GLU A 28 -8.72 -5.18 -5.33
C GLU A 28 -8.33 -3.88 -6.02
N MET A 29 -7.99 -3.94 -7.31
CA MET A 29 -7.65 -2.74 -8.09
C MET A 29 -8.84 -1.79 -8.21
N LYS A 30 -10.05 -2.32 -8.34
CA LYS A 30 -11.28 -1.53 -8.33
C LYS A 30 -11.56 -0.96 -6.93
N ALA A 31 -11.40 -1.76 -5.88
CA ALA A 31 -11.53 -1.30 -4.49
C ALA A 31 -10.55 -0.16 -4.20
N LEU A 32 -9.28 -0.31 -4.62
CA LEU A 32 -8.25 0.71 -4.52
C LEU A 32 -8.66 2.00 -5.22
N SER A 33 -9.12 1.91 -6.47
CA SER A 33 -9.56 3.09 -7.21
C SER A 33 -10.68 3.84 -6.48
N ASN A 34 -11.64 3.12 -5.88
CA ASN A 34 -12.73 3.71 -5.13
C ASN A 34 -12.23 4.37 -3.83
N GLN A 35 -11.33 3.71 -3.11
CA GLN A 35 -10.75 4.24 -1.87
C GLN A 35 -9.91 5.48 -2.12
N LEU A 36 -9.02 5.44 -3.11
CA LEU A 36 -8.19 6.60 -3.41
C LEU A 36 -9.02 7.78 -3.91
N ALA A 37 -10.15 7.54 -4.59
CA ALA A 37 -11.08 8.58 -5.00
C ALA A 37 -11.87 9.22 -3.83
N SER A 38 -11.88 8.64 -2.63
CA SER A 38 -12.55 9.24 -1.47
C SER A 38 -11.62 10.16 -0.66
N LEU A 39 -10.31 10.08 -0.90
CA LEU A 39 -9.29 10.75 -0.10
C LEU A 39 -8.86 12.10 -0.70
N ASP A 40 -8.92 13.17 0.10
CA ASP A 40 -8.55 14.52 -0.34
C ASP A 40 -7.11 14.63 -0.87
N VAL A 41 -6.18 13.84 -0.31
CA VAL A 41 -4.78 13.78 -0.76
C VAL A 41 -4.64 13.27 -2.20
N PHE A 42 -5.66 12.57 -2.70
CA PHE A 42 -5.73 12.07 -4.07
C PHE A 42 -6.65 12.90 -4.97
N ARG A 43 -7.24 14.01 -4.50
CA ARG A 43 -8.14 14.85 -5.30
C ARG A 43 -7.54 15.27 -6.65
N LYS A 44 -6.24 15.55 -6.70
CA LYS A 44 -5.50 15.90 -7.94
C LYS A 44 -5.39 14.73 -8.94
N TYR A 45 -5.64 13.52 -8.48
CA TYR A 45 -5.64 12.31 -9.29
C TYR A 45 -7.04 11.92 -9.78
N HIS A 46 -8.12 12.56 -9.29
CA HIS A 46 -9.48 12.28 -9.75
C HIS A 46 -9.59 12.59 -11.25
N GLY A 47 -9.96 11.60 -12.06
CA GLY A 47 -10.03 11.73 -13.52
C GLY A 47 -8.68 11.68 -14.24
N SER A 48 -7.56 11.65 -13.51
CA SER A 48 -6.24 11.31 -14.06
C SER A 48 -5.92 9.85 -13.80
N ASN A 49 -5.12 9.23 -14.67
CA ASN A 49 -4.73 7.85 -14.47
C ASN A 49 -3.87 7.73 -13.19
N ILE A 50 -4.26 6.89 -12.23
CA ILE A 50 -3.49 6.62 -11.01
C ILE A 50 -2.27 5.71 -11.27
N GLN A 51 -2.28 5.05 -12.44
CA GLN A 51 -1.23 4.15 -12.91
C GLN A 51 0.19 4.72 -12.83
N PRO A 52 0.49 5.98 -13.18
CA PRO A 52 1.85 6.51 -13.08
C PRO A 52 2.37 6.56 -11.63
N LEU A 53 1.49 6.79 -10.65
CA LEU A 53 1.87 6.75 -9.24
C LEU A 53 2.07 5.31 -8.77
N TRP A 54 1.21 4.39 -9.21
CA TRP A 54 1.35 2.96 -8.97
C TRP A 54 2.68 2.43 -9.52
N ASP A 55 2.94 2.60 -10.82
CA ASP A 55 4.16 2.14 -11.51
C ASP A 55 5.42 2.70 -10.86
N LYS A 56 5.40 3.99 -10.52
CA LYS A 56 6.52 4.63 -9.83
C LYS A 56 6.77 4.02 -8.46
N THR A 57 5.71 3.77 -7.69
CA THR A 57 5.82 3.22 -6.34
C THR A 57 6.32 1.78 -6.39
N ILE A 58 5.77 0.95 -7.29
CA ILE A 58 6.25 -0.41 -7.51
C ILE A 58 7.72 -0.42 -7.90
N LYS A 59 8.13 0.40 -8.89
CA LYS A 59 9.52 0.50 -9.31
C LYS A 59 10.45 0.90 -8.16
N GLN A 60 9.98 1.72 -7.24
CA GLN A 60 10.73 2.13 -6.07
C GLN A 60 10.87 0.99 -5.05
N ILE A 61 9.80 0.23 -4.81
CA ILE A 61 9.77 -0.93 -3.93
C ILE A 61 10.69 -2.03 -4.48
N THR A 62 10.50 -2.45 -5.73
CA THR A 62 11.31 -3.51 -6.36
C THR A 62 12.78 -3.15 -6.40
N LYS A 63 13.12 -1.88 -6.73
CA LYS A 63 14.50 -1.39 -6.67
C LYS A 63 15.08 -1.43 -5.24
N THR A 64 14.28 -1.08 -4.23
CA THR A 64 14.74 -1.08 -2.82
C THR A 64 15.11 -2.48 -2.37
N PHE A 65 14.30 -3.48 -2.73
CA PHE A 65 14.47 -4.87 -2.30
C PHE A 65 15.18 -5.76 -3.33
N ARG A 66 15.69 -5.17 -4.42
CA ARG A 66 16.37 -5.88 -5.52
C ARG A 66 15.53 -7.02 -6.12
N LYS A 67 14.23 -6.78 -6.26
CA LYS A 67 13.28 -7.71 -6.90
C LYS A 67 13.16 -7.40 -8.40
N ASN A 68 12.96 -8.42 -9.22
CA ASN A 68 13.00 -8.28 -10.68
C ASN A 68 11.66 -7.80 -11.27
N ASN A 69 10.54 -8.22 -10.70
CA ASN A 69 9.19 -7.89 -11.15
C ASN A 69 8.20 -7.88 -9.96
N ILE A 70 6.91 -7.65 -10.24
CA ILE A 70 5.82 -7.66 -9.25
C ILE A 70 5.49 -9.07 -8.77
N ALA A 71 5.49 -10.04 -9.67
CA ALA A 71 5.17 -11.44 -9.36
C ALA A 71 6.18 -12.08 -8.39
N ASP A 72 7.39 -11.53 -8.30
CA ASP A 72 8.44 -11.93 -7.36
C ASP A 72 8.34 -11.19 -6.01
N ILE A 73 7.33 -10.34 -5.81
CA ILE A 73 7.19 -9.54 -4.59
C ILE A 73 6.48 -10.36 -3.49
N SER A 74 7.11 -11.46 -3.05
CA SER A 74 6.80 -11.99 -1.72
C SER A 74 7.56 -11.17 -0.69
N PHE A 75 6.90 -10.42 0.18
CA PHE A 75 7.60 -9.69 1.24
C PHE A 75 7.91 -10.58 2.44
N ASN A 76 9.15 -10.57 2.90
CA ASN A 76 9.46 -11.13 4.22
C ASN A 76 9.17 -10.10 5.33
N LYS A 77 9.12 -10.56 6.59
CA LYS A 77 8.83 -9.70 7.76
C LYS A 77 9.71 -8.46 7.84
N THR A 78 11.01 -8.60 7.62
CA THR A 78 11.95 -7.46 7.63
C THR A 78 11.63 -6.43 6.54
N GLU A 79 11.24 -6.87 5.35
CA GLU A 79 10.86 -5.96 4.26
C GLU A 79 9.55 -5.22 4.59
N ILE A 80 8.57 -5.91 5.19
CA ILE A 80 7.33 -5.32 5.69
C ILE A 80 7.62 -4.25 6.74
N ASP A 81 8.43 -4.56 7.75
CA ASP A 81 8.81 -3.64 8.82
C ASP A 81 9.51 -2.38 8.26
N MET A 82 10.39 -2.55 7.28
CA MET A 82 11.07 -1.44 6.60
C MET A 82 10.11 -0.52 5.85
N LEU A 83 9.11 -1.08 5.17
CA LEU A 83 8.10 -0.29 4.46
C LEU A 83 7.18 0.44 5.43
N ILE A 84 6.74 -0.25 6.48
CA ILE A 84 5.88 0.32 7.53
C ILE A 84 6.59 1.46 8.25
N SER A 85 7.87 1.30 8.58
CA SER A 85 8.70 2.37 9.14
C SER A 85 8.77 3.58 8.20
N ALA A 86 8.96 3.34 6.90
CA ALA A 86 8.96 4.42 5.90
C ALA A 86 7.60 5.12 5.82
N ILE A 87 6.48 4.39 5.83
CA ILE A 87 5.12 4.94 5.84
C ILE A 87 4.90 5.81 7.08
N LYS A 88 5.23 5.29 8.27
CA LYS A 88 5.10 6.00 9.57
C LYS A 88 5.92 7.27 9.65
N SER A 89 7.06 7.33 8.94
CA SER A 89 7.91 8.53 8.90
C SER A 89 7.29 9.70 8.13
N VAL A 90 6.26 9.43 7.31
CA VAL A 90 5.57 10.43 6.50
C VAL A 90 4.18 10.75 7.05
N LEU A 91 3.50 9.78 7.67
CA LEU A 91 2.14 9.93 8.16
C LEU A 91 2.11 10.32 9.64
N ASN A 92 1.30 11.33 9.96
CA ASN A 92 0.89 11.61 11.34
C ASN A 92 -0.19 10.61 11.80
N MET A 93 -0.49 10.58 13.10
CA MET A 93 -1.40 9.60 13.72
C MET A 93 -2.78 9.50 13.03
N PRO A 94 -3.52 10.60 12.78
CA PRO A 94 -4.81 10.50 12.06
C PRO A 94 -4.71 9.90 10.65
N LEU A 95 -3.62 10.20 9.93
CA LEU A 95 -3.41 9.64 8.60
C LEU A 95 -2.96 8.18 8.65
N ARG A 96 -2.32 7.73 9.73
CA ARG A 96 -2.01 6.31 9.94
C ARG A 96 -3.27 5.49 10.13
N GLU A 97 -4.22 5.98 10.93
CA GLU A 97 -5.54 5.36 11.08
C GLU A 97 -6.26 5.27 9.73
N THR A 98 -6.23 6.35 8.95
CA THR A 98 -6.84 6.37 7.60
C THR A 98 -6.20 5.33 6.68
N VAL A 99 -4.87 5.21 6.70
CA VAL A 99 -4.14 4.21 5.92
C VAL A 99 -4.41 2.79 6.39
N TYR A 100 -4.56 2.58 7.70
CA TYR A 100 -4.95 1.28 8.26
C TYR A 100 -6.35 0.88 7.79
N LEU A 101 -7.34 1.78 7.87
CA LEU A 101 -8.70 1.49 7.40
C LEU A 101 -8.74 1.19 5.90
N MET A 102 -7.98 1.94 5.10
CA MET A 102 -7.85 1.66 3.67
C MET A 102 -7.25 0.26 3.43
N ALA A 103 -6.17 -0.10 4.13
CA ALA A 103 -5.57 -1.43 4.00
C ALA A 103 -6.53 -2.54 4.43
N LEU A 104 -7.27 -2.31 5.51
CA LEU A 104 -8.28 -3.23 6.01
C LEU A 104 -9.36 -3.48 4.93
N GLU A 105 -9.92 -2.43 4.36
CA GLU A 105 -10.97 -2.55 3.34
C GLU A 105 -10.48 -3.23 2.05
N LEU A 106 -9.21 -3.04 1.69
CA LEU A 106 -8.59 -3.74 0.55
C LEU A 106 -8.44 -5.24 0.83
N ALA A 107 -7.82 -5.61 1.96
CA ALA A 107 -7.58 -7.01 2.32
C ALA A 107 -8.87 -7.83 2.51
N TYR A 108 -9.98 -7.16 2.86
CA TYR A 108 -11.28 -7.82 2.96
C TYR A 108 -12.08 -7.82 1.65
N SER A 109 -11.56 -7.25 0.56
CA SER A 109 -12.32 -7.08 -0.69
C SER A 109 -12.49 -8.37 -1.50
N ASP A 110 -11.54 -9.30 -1.40
CA ASP A 110 -11.55 -10.62 -2.01
C ASP A 110 -11.33 -11.77 -1.00
N GLY A 111 -10.88 -11.46 0.21
CA GLY A 111 -10.92 -12.34 1.37
C GLY A 111 -9.57 -12.40 2.07
N LEU A 112 -9.56 -12.15 3.38
CA LEU A 112 -8.34 -11.99 4.16
C LEU A 112 -7.47 -13.25 4.20
N VAL A 113 -6.19 -13.13 3.82
CA VAL A 113 -5.16 -14.17 3.97
C VAL A 113 -4.20 -13.91 5.15
N GLU A 114 -3.38 -14.90 5.51
CA GLU A 114 -2.51 -14.86 6.70
C GLU A 114 -1.46 -13.74 6.62
N GLN A 115 -0.87 -13.53 5.43
CA GLN A 115 0.16 -12.52 5.22
C GLN A 115 -0.40 -11.09 5.37
N GLU A 116 -1.60 -10.86 4.85
CA GLU A 116 -2.32 -9.59 5.03
C GLU A 116 -2.65 -9.34 6.50
N SER A 117 -3.03 -10.38 7.24
CA SER A 117 -3.29 -10.28 8.68
C SER A 117 -2.07 -9.73 9.43
N TYR A 118 -0.88 -10.23 9.12
CA TYR A 118 0.37 -9.71 9.71
C TYR A 118 0.64 -8.25 9.31
N LEU A 119 0.45 -7.88 8.05
CA LEU A 119 0.58 -6.49 7.59
C LEU A 119 -0.38 -5.56 8.36
N LEU A 120 -1.64 -5.96 8.50
CA LEU A 120 -2.67 -5.19 9.20
C LEU A 120 -2.35 -5.01 10.68
N GLU A 121 -1.83 -6.04 11.35
CA GLU A 121 -1.36 -5.93 12.73
C GLU A 121 -0.23 -4.90 12.88
N GLN A 122 0.76 -4.92 11.98
CA GLN A 122 1.88 -3.97 12.03
C GLN A 122 1.47 -2.52 11.71
N LEU A 123 0.45 -2.34 10.87
CA LEU A 123 -0.17 -1.05 10.62
C LEU A 123 -0.97 -0.56 11.85
N ARG A 124 -1.76 -1.44 12.46
CA ARG A 124 -2.58 -1.15 13.66
C ARG A 124 -1.72 -0.75 14.85
N ASP A 125 -0.69 -1.53 15.18
CA ASP A 125 0.23 -1.25 16.31
C ASP A 125 1.05 0.03 16.07
N GLY A 126 0.98 0.56 14.86
CA GLY A 126 1.58 1.80 14.42
C GLY A 126 0.73 3.05 14.51
N CYS A 127 -0.57 2.88 14.68
CA CYS A 127 -1.55 3.95 14.80
C CYS A 127 -1.42 4.60 16.18
#